data_AF-H2XJM7-F1
#
_entry.id   AF-H2XJM7-F1
#
_cell.length_a   1.000
_cell.length_b   1.000
_cell.length_c   1.000
_cell.angle_alpha   90.00
_cell.angle_beta   90.00
_cell.angle_gamma   90.00
#
_symmetry.space_group_name_H-M   'P 1'
#
loop_
_entity.id
_entity.type
_entity.pdbx_description
1 polymer ?
#
loop_
_entity_poly.entity_id
_entity_poly.type
_entity_poly.pdbx_seq_one_letter_code
_entity_poly.pdbx_strand_id
1 'polypeptide(L)'
;MTVVAPQTLKADGSKLTDKTAGQIAATMALSGIAGPIIFGVWLDKTKKFLCTSSFAYGMALVSTAAYTVVVYSSVEWPLWITTIVFGIAFTSYMNIGMEIASELTFPEPASTSTSLIYSLGGVFCLIEMEVARAIMDAGNILGSNIFLTMMLLVGFITTLTINGEMKRYKASTEVVDDS
;
A
#
# COMPACT_ATOMS: atom_id res chain seq x y z
N MET A 1 14.04 -8.76 11.05
CA MET A 1 15.02 -9.45 10.20
C MET A 1 15.20 -10.85 10.77
N THR A 2 14.20 -11.71 10.56
CA THR A 2 14.21 -13.07 11.11
C THR A 2 14.38 -13.99 9.93
N VAL A 3 15.55 -14.61 9.88
CA VAL A 3 15.95 -15.63 8.91
C VAL A 3 15.06 -16.84 9.16
N VAL A 4 13.88 -16.86 8.54
CA VAL A 4 13.10 -18.08 8.41
C VAL A 4 13.28 -18.60 7.00
N ALA A 5 14.34 -19.39 6.88
CA ALA A 5 14.53 -20.52 6.00
C ALA A 5 14.15 -20.37 4.51
N PRO A 6 15.13 -20.47 3.59
CA PRO A 6 14.91 -20.70 2.15
C PRO A 6 14.42 -22.14 1.84
N GLN A 7 13.61 -22.75 2.73
CA GLN A 7 13.21 -24.16 2.66
C GLN A 7 11.76 -24.36 2.24
N THR A 8 10.90 -23.34 2.31
CA THR A 8 9.49 -23.44 1.87
C THR A 8 9.28 -23.07 0.41
N LEU A 9 10.25 -22.39 -0.23
CA LEU A 9 10.24 -22.13 -1.69
C LEU A 9 10.52 -23.38 -2.55
N LYS A 10 10.86 -24.53 -1.96
CA LYS A 10 11.07 -25.79 -2.68
C LYS A 10 9.83 -26.69 -2.79
N ALA A 11 8.73 -26.35 -2.13
CA ALA A 11 7.55 -27.22 -2.06
C ALA A 11 6.47 -26.90 -3.11
N ASP A 12 6.54 -25.72 -3.74
CA ASP A 12 5.64 -25.35 -4.83
C ASP A 12 6.45 -25.20 -6.12
N GLY A 13 5.93 -25.72 -7.23
CA GLY A 13 6.59 -25.77 -8.54
C GLY A 13 6.82 -24.41 -9.21
N SER A 14 6.90 -23.33 -8.43
CA SER A 14 7.28 -22.00 -8.87
C SER A 14 8.78 -21.96 -9.13
N LYS A 15 9.15 -21.84 -10.41
CA LYS A 15 10.54 -21.67 -10.86
C LYS A 15 11.16 -20.32 -10.47
N LEU A 16 10.61 -19.60 -9.51
CA LEU A 16 11.16 -18.32 -9.07
C LEU A 16 12.42 -18.58 -8.24
N THR A 17 13.58 -18.37 -8.85
CA THR A 17 14.87 -18.45 -8.15
C THR A 17 14.89 -17.42 -7.01
N ASP A 18 15.44 -17.75 -5.84
CA ASP A 18 15.57 -16.84 -4.68
C ASP A 18 16.12 -15.45 -5.09
N LYS A 19 17.03 -15.44 -6.06
CA LYS A 19 17.59 -14.22 -6.67
C LYS A 19 16.52 -13.37 -7.38
N THR A 20 15.68 -13.99 -8.22
CA THR A 20 14.61 -13.31 -8.95
C THR A 20 13.56 -12.75 -7.99
N ALA A 21 13.19 -13.53 -6.96
CA ALA A 21 12.29 -13.07 -5.89
C ALA A 21 12.83 -11.83 -5.18
N GLY A 22 14.12 -11.83 -4.82
CA GLY A 22 14.80 -10.70 -4.21
C GLY A 22 14.86 -9.47 -5.13
N GLN A 23 15.08 -9.66 -6.43
CA GLN A 23 15.08 -8.56 -7.40
C GLN A 23 13.70 -7.94 -7.59
N ILE A 24 12.64 -8.75 -7.68
CA ILE A 24 11.25 -8.28 -7.78
C ILE A 24 10.89 -7.43 -6.56
N ALA A 25 11.25 -7.89 -5.35
CA ALA A 25 11.02 -7.13 -4.12
C ALA A 25 11.83 -5.82 -4.07
N ALA A 26 13.07 -5.82 -4.54
CA ALA A 26 13.88 -4.61 -4.64
C ALA A 26 13.29 -3.59 -5.64
N THR A 27 12.81 -4.07 -6.79
CA THR A 27 12.15 -3.21 -7.79
C THR A 27 10.85 -2.63 -7.25
N MET A 28 10.06 -3.42 -6.51
CA MET A 28 8.88 -2.91 -5.80
C MET A 28 9.25 -1.76 -4.86
N ALA A 29 10.28 -1.94 -4.01
CA ALA A 29 10.73 -0.91 -3.08
C ALA A 29 11.18 0.37 -3.81
N LEU A 30 11.96 0.24 -4.88
CA LEU A 30 12.41 1.38 -5.69
C LEU A 30 11.25 2.11 -6.36
N SER A 31 10.28 1.37 -6.88
CA SER A 31 9.09 1.95 -7.51
C SER A 31 8.22 2.71 -6.48
N GLY A 32 8.14 2.22 -5.24
CA GLY A 32 7.46 2.89 -4.14
C GLY A 32 8.06 4.24 -3.78
N ILE A 33 9.38 4.43 -3.94
CA ILE A 33 10.02 5.74 -3.73
C ILE A 33 9.56 6.75 -4.80
N ALA A 34 9.39 6.32 -6.05
CA ALA A 34 8.99 7.18 -7.16
C ALA A 34 7.49 7.53 -7.14
N GLY A 35 6.63 6.64 -6.64
CA GLY A 35 5.18 6.80 -6.67
C GLY A 35 4.66 8.12 -6.08
N PRO A 36 5.01 8.47 -4.83
CA PRO A 36 4.53 9.69 -4.18
C PRO A 36 4.90 10.97 -4.94
N ILE A 37 6.02 10.98 -5.68
CA ILE A 37 6.43 12.12 -6.50
C ILE A 37 5.43 12.33 -7.64
N ILE A 38 5.06 11.26 -8.33
CA ILE A 38 4.11 11.30 -9.46
C ILE A 38 2.72 11.72 -8.95
N PHE A 39 2.25 11.07 -7.88
CA PHE A 39 0.95 11.37 -7.29
C PHE A 39 0.90 12.74 -6.63
N GLY A 40 2.01 13.23 -6.06
CA GLY A 40 2.12 14.58 -5.52
C GLY A 40 1.92 15.65 -6.60
N VAL A 41 2.61 15.53 -7.74
CA VAL A 41 2.41 16.44 -8.90
C VAL A 41 0.98 16.37 -9.44
N TRP A 42 0.35 15.18 -9.42
CA TRP A 42 -1.04 15.01 -9.82
C TRP A 42 -2.02 15.67 -8.84
N LEU A 43 -1.77 15.54 -7.54
CA LEU A 43 -2.56 16.16 -6.47
C LEU A 43 -2.45 17.67 -6.47
N ASP A 44 -1.28 18.20 -6.82
CA ASP A 44 -1.10 19.65 -6.98
C ASP A 44 -2.03 20.24 -8.03
N LYS A 45 -2.36 19.48 -9.08
CA LYS A 45 -3.29 19.93 -10.14
C LYS A 45 -4.74 19.63 -9.83
N THR A 46 -5.04 18.47 -9.25
CA THR A 46 -6.42 18.02 -9.06
C THR A 46 -7.03 18.47 -7.74
N LYS A 47 -6.21 18.68 -6.71
CA LYS A 47 -6.60 19.09 -5.35
C LYS A 47 -7.69 18.22 -4.71
N LYS A 48 -7.87 17.00 -5.23
CA LYS A 48 -8.87 16.01 -4.77
C LYS A 48 -8.17 14.88 -4.02
N PHE A 49 -7.78 15.15 -2.77
CA PHE A 49 -7.00 14.23 -1.94
C PHE A 49 -7.76 12.93 -1.63
N LEU A 50 -9.02 13.02 -1.22
CA LEU A 50 -9.85 11.83 -0.94
C LEU A 50 -10.11 10.97 -2.19
N CYS A 51 -10.42 11.60 -3.33
CA CYS A 51 -10.67 10.84 -4.56
C CYS A 51 -9.39 10.15 -5.06
N THR A 52 -8.25 10.84 -4.98
CA THR A 52 -6.96 10.30 -5.41
C THR A 52 -6.47 9.20 -4.46
N SER A 53 -6.70 9.33 -3.15
CA SER A 53 -6.34 8.28 -2.19
C SER A 53 -7.17 7.02 -2.40
N SER A 54 -8.49 7.14 -2.63
CA SER A 54 -9.34 5.99 -2.99
C SER A 54 -8.90 5.36 -4.32
N PHE A 55 -8.54 6.16 -5.32
CA PHE A 55 -8.04 5.65 -6.60
C PHE A 55 -6.73 4.87 -6.44
N ALA A 56 -5.75 5.43 -5.72
CA ALA A 56 -4.48 4.77 -5.44
C ALA A 56 -4.68 3.47 -4.66
N TYR A 57 -5.58 3.46 -3.67
CA TYR A 57 -5.92 2.26 -2.93
C TYR A 57 -6.56 1.20 -3.83
N GLY A 58 -7.52 1.59 -4.67
CA GLY A 58 -8.17 0.69 -5.63
C GLY A 58 -7.16 0.08 -6.61
N MET A 59 -6.20 0.88 -7.09
CA MET A 59 -5.09 0.37 -7.90
C MET A 59 -4.25 -0.67 -7.15
N ALA A 60 -3.90 -0.43 -5.89
CA ALA A 60 -3.16 -1.38 -5.08
C ALA A 60 -3.94 -2.69 -4.90
N LEU A 61 -5.25 -2.61 -4.66
CA LEU A 61 -6.13 -3.77 -4.53
C LEU A 61 -6.20 -4.61 -5.81
N VAL A 62 -6.38 -3.98 -6.96
CA VAL A 62 -6.35 -4.66 -8.27
C VAL A 62 -4.98 -5.28 -8.53
N SER A 63 -3.90 -4.58 -8.17
CA SER A 63 -2.54 -5.08 -8.37
C SER A 63 -2.24 -6.32 -7.53
N THR A 64 -2.68 -6.35 -6.27
CA THR A 64 -2.55 -7.54 -5.39
C THR A 64 -3.42 -8.71 -5.87
N ALA A 65 -4.64 -8.43 -6.32
CA ALA A 65 -5.49 -9.46 -6.92
C ALA A 65 -4.85 -10.04 -8.20
N ALA A 66 -4.31 -9.19 -9.07
CA ALA A 66 -3.58 -9.61 -10.26
C ALA A 66 -2.30 -10.40 -9.90
N TYR A 67 -1.54 -9.96 -8.90
CA TYR A 67 -0.37 -10.68 -8.38
C TYR A 67 -0.73 -12.10 -7.95
N THR A 68 -1.87 -12.26 -7.25
CA THR A 68 -2.37 -13.57 -6.82
C THR A 68 -2.65 -14.49 -7.99
N VAL A 69 -3.17 -13.98 -9.12
CA VAL A 69 -3.38 -14.81 -10.32
C VAL A 69 -2.05 -15.12 -11.03
N VAL A 70 -1.17 -14.12 -11.11
CA VAL A 70 0.09 -14.20 -11.83
C VAL A 70 1.09 -15.13 -11.12
N VAL A 71 1.08 -15.22 -9.79
CA VAL A 71 2.01 -16.08 -9.04
C VAL A 71 1.80 -17.57 -9.33
N TYR A 72 0.60 -17.96 -9.75
CA TYR A 72 0.30 -19.32 -10.22
C TYR A 72 0.55 -19.52 -11.72
N SER A 73 0.89 -18.46 -12.45
CA SER A 73 1.24 -18.55 -13.87
C SER A 73 2.71 -18.96 -14.04
N SER A 74 3.01 -19.66 -15.13
CA SER A 74 4.40 -20.01 -15.50
C SER A 74 5.19 -18.84 -16.11
N VAL A 75 4.57 -17.66 -16.25
CA VAL A 75 5.17 -16.48 -16.89
C VAL A 75 5.63 -15.49 -15.83
N GLU A 76 6.92 -15.18 -15.83
CA GLU A 76 7.54 -14.33 -14.79
C GLU A 76 7.34 -12.82 -15.04
N TRP A 77 7.34 -12.37 -16.29
CA TRP A 77 7.30 -10.94 -16.63
C TRP A 77 6.11 -10.17 -16.01
N PRO A 78 4.88 -10.71 -15.95
CA PRO A 78 3.76 -10.01 -15.33
C PRO A 78 3.94 -9.79 -13.82
N LEU A 79 4.75 -10.60 -13.11
CA LEU A 79 5.03 -10.40 -11.68
C LEU A 79 5.68 -9.04 -11.46
N TRP A 80 6.68 -8.70 -12.27
CA TRP A 80 7.39 -7.43 -12.19
C TRP A 80 6.45 -6.24 -12.36
N ILE A 81 5.51 -6.32 -13.29
CA ILE A 81 4.54 -5.25 -13.54
C ILE A 81 3.62 -5.10 -12.32
N THR A 82 3.04 -6.20 -11.83
CA THR A 82 2.13 -6.16 -10.68
C THR A 82 2.80 -5.65 -9.41
N THR A 83 4.07 -5.97 -9.17
CA THR A 83 4.78 -5.47 -7.99
C THR A 83 5.19 -4.01 -8.13
N ILE A 84 5.57 -3.54 -9.32
CA ILE A 84 5.83 -2.12 -9.58
C ILE A 84 4.56 -1.28 -9.37
N VAL A 85 3.44 -1.71 -9.95
CA VAL A 85 2.16 -1.00 -9.82
C VAL A 85 1.71 -0.99 -8.36
N PHE A 86 1.83 -2.11 -7.66
CA PHE A 86 1.53 -2.19 -6.23
C PHE A 86 2.43 -1.26 -5.40
N GLY A 87 3.75 -1.26 -5.62
CA GLY A 87 4.69 -0.40 -4.90
C GLY A 87 4.40 1.08 -5.07
N ILE A 88 4.20 1.53 -6.32
CA ILE A 88 3.81 2.91 -6.62
C ILE A 88 2.50 3.27 -5.90
N ALA A 89 1.47 2.43 -6.04
CA ALA A 89 0.14 2.70 -5.50
C ALA A 89 0.11 2.72 -3.96
N PHE A 90 0.72 1.73 -3.32
CA PHE A 90 0.73 1.57 -1.87
C PHE A 90 1.48 2.71 -1.16
N THR A 91 2.70 3.04 -1.63
CA THR A 91 3.47 4.13 -1.01
C THR A 91 2.83 5.49 -1.27
N SER A 92 2.25 5.70 -2.46
CA SER A 92 1.50 6.93 -2.75
C SER A 92 0.28 7.08 -1.85
N TYR A 93 -0.52 6.02 -1.70
CA TYR A 93 -1.67 6.01 -0.79
C TYR A 93 -1.26 6.38 0.64
N MET A 94 -0.16 5.79 1.14
CA MET A 94 0.34 6.09 2.48
C MET A 94 0.66 7.58 2.65
N ASN A 95 1.39 8.19 1.70
CA ASN A 95 1.74 9.62 1.78
C ASN A 95 0.51 10.54 1.74
N ILE A 96 -0.44 10.27 0.84
CA ILE A 96 -1.70 11.04 0.75
C ILE A 96 -2.52 10.89 2.04
N GLY A 97 -2.54 9.68 2.62
CA GLY A 97 -3.18 9.42 3.90
C GLY A 97 -2.60 10.25 5.04
N MET A 98 -1.28 10.49 5.05
CA MET A 98 -0.64 11.35 6.06
C MET A 98 -1.05 12.81 5.92
N GLU A 99 -1.18 13.31 4.69
CA GLU A 99 -1.67 14.67 4.43
C GLU A 99 -3.10 14.81 4.96
N ILE A 100 -3.99 13.89 4.59
CA ILE A 100 -5.40 13.86 5.06
C ILE A 100 -5.46 13.76 6.60
N ALA A 101 -4.65 12.89 7.22
CA ALA A 101 -4.64 12.72 8.67
C ALA A 101 -4.19 14.01 9.38
N SER A 102 -3.15 14.68 8.86
CA SER A 102 -2.65 15.94 9.42
C SER A 102 -3.65 17.09 9.32
N GLU A 103 -4.52 17.07 8.30
CA GLU A 103 -5.62 18.03 8.19
C GLU A 103 -6.75 17.73 9.17
N LEU A 104 -7.05 16.44 9.38
CA LEU A 104 -8.15 16.00 10.24
C LEU A 104 -7.84 16.20 11.74
N THR A 105 -6.57 16.11 12.14
CA THR A 105 -6.15 16.25 13.55
C THR A 105 -5.79 17.67 13.97
N PHE A 106 -5.99 18.68 13.10
CA PHE A 106 -5.71 20.07 13.45
C PHE A 106 -6.51 20.52 14.70
N PRO A 107 -5.91 21.21 15.70
CA PRO A 107 -4.61 21.89 15.70
C PRO A 107 -3.39 21.08 16.18
N GLU A 108 -3.48 19.76 16.32
CA GLU A 108 -2.37 18.94 16.82
C GLU A 108 -1.14 18.96 15.90
N PRO A 109 0.09 18.84 16.46
CA PRO A 109 1.30 18.73 15.66
C PRO A 109 1.26 17.51 14.74
N ALA A 110 1.55 17.73 13.45
CA ALA A 110 1.61 16.67 12.44
C ALA A 110 2.61 15.55 12.81
N SER A 111 3.68 15.88 13.54
CA SER A 111 4.69 14.92 14.01
C SER A 111 4.13 13.90 15.01
N THR A 112 3.23 14.32 15.90
CA THR A 112 2.59 13.43 16.89
C THR A 112 1.65 12.45 16.20
N SER A 113 0.77 12.97 15.34
CA SER A 113 -0.17 12.15 14.56
C SER A 113 0.59 11.13 13.69
N THR A 114 1.66 11.59 13.04
CA THR A 114 2.45 10.77 12.14
C THR A 114 3.14 9.61 12.86
N SER A 115 3.79 9.90 13.99
CA SER A 115 4.51 8.89 14.77
C SER A 115 3.56 7.82 15.33
N LEU A 116 2.35 8.21 15.71
CA LEU A 116 1.30 7.28 16.14
C LEU A 116 0.83 6.36 15.01
N ILE A 117 0.58 6.92 13.82
CA ILE A 117 0.18 6.14 12.63
C ILE A 117 1.25 5.11 12.28
N TYR A 118 2.54 5.50 12.25
CA TYR A 118 3.62 4.55 11.98
C TYR A 118 3.78 3.48 13.07
N SER A 119 3.59 3.85 14.35
CA SER A 119 3.69 2.88 15.45
C SER A 119 2.54 1.86 15.42
N LEU A 120 1.31 2.33 15.30
CA LEU A 120 0.12 1.46 15.23
C LEU A 120 0.12 0.63 13.94
N GLY A 121 0.48 1.26 12.81
CA GLY A 121 0.64 0.56 11.54
C GLY A 121 1.70 -0.52 11.58
N GLY A 122 2.81 -0.27 12.28
CA GLY A 122 3.86 -1.27 12.50
C GLY A 122 3.37 -2.48 13.29
N VAL A 123 2.67 -2.26 14.42
CA VAL A 123 2.09 -3.36 15.22
C VAL A 123 1.06 -4.14 14.42
N PHE A 124 0.18 -3.45 13.70
CA PHE A 124 -0.81 -4.07 12.83
C PHE A 124 -0.14 -4.94 11.75
N CYS A 125 0.88 -4.40 11.07
CA CYS A 125 1.64 -5.12 10.06
C CYS A 125 2.33 -6.37 10.62
N LEU A 126 2.91 -6.31 11.82
CA LEU A 126 3.51 -7.49 12.46
C LEU A 126 2.49 -8.60 12.71
N ILE A 127 1.28 -8.26 13.18
CA ILE A 127 0.20 -9.22 13.39
C ILE A 127 -0.24 -9.82 12.04
N GLU A 128 -0.45 -8.98 11.03
CA GLU A 128 -0.84 -9.39 9.69
C GLU A 128 0.18 -10.36 9.07
N MET A 129 1.47 -10.02 9.17
CA MET A 129 2.57 -10.88 8.69
C MET A 129 2.60 -12.22 9.41
N GLU A 130 2.38 -12.25 10.72
CA GLU A 130 2.39 -13.50 11.49
C GLU A 130 1.21 -14.41 11.12
N VAL A 131 0.02 -13.85 10.93
CA VAL A 131 -1.15 -14.61 10.47
C VAL A 131 -0.93 -15.13 9.05
N ALA A 132 -0.45 -14.28 8.13
CA ALA A 132 -0.15 -14.67 6.76
C ALA A 132 0.89 -15.79 6.72
N ARG A 133 1.92 -15.70 7.58
CA ARG A 133 2.95 -16.72 7.77
C ARG A 133 2.37 -18.04 8.29
N ALA A 134 1.54 -18.00 9.33
CA ALA A 134 0.92 -19.20 9.88
C ALA A 134 0.06 -19.94 8.84
N ILE A 135 -0.66 -19.20 7.98
CA ILE A 135 -1.44 -19.78 6.87
C ILE A 135 -0.52 -20.41 5.82
N MET A 136 0.61 -19.78 5.49
CA MET A 136 1.62 -20.35 4.58
C MET A 136 2.27 -21.61 5.14
N ASP A 137 2.61 -21.63 6.43
CA ASP A 137 3.23 -22.79 7.10
C ASP A 137 2.28 -24.00 7.14
N ALA A 138 0.95 -23.77 7.07
CA ALA A 138 -0.06 -24.82 6.88
C ALA A 138 -0.18 -25.33 5.43
N GLY A 139 0.66 -24.85 4.52
CA GLY A 139 0.69 -25.24 3.10
C GLY A 139 -0.29 -24.46 2.21
N ASN A 140 -0.95 -23.42 2.71
CA ASN A 140 -1.99 -22.69 1.97
C ASN A 140 -1.51 -21.31 1.49
N ILE A 141 -0.63 -21.29 0.48
CA ILE A 141 -0.09 -20.06 -0.12
C ILE A 141 -1.22 -19.19 -0.72
N LEU A 142 -2.21 -19.82 -1.34
CA LEU A 142 -3.36 -19.12 -1.92
C LEU A 142 -4.18 -18.44 -0.82
N GLY A 143 -4.46 -19.17 0.26
CA GLY A 143 -5.19 -18.68 1.41
C GLY A 143 -4.49 -17.51 2.09
N SER A 144 -3.15 -17.50 2.13
CA SER A 144 -2.37 -16.38 2.66
C SER A 144 -2.51 -15.13 1.77
N ASN A 145 -2.40 -15.28 0.44
CA ASN A 145 -2.62 -14.16 -0.49
C ASN A 145 -4.07 -13.64 -0.46
N ILE A 146 -5.06 -14.53 -0.35
CA ILE A 146 -6.47 -14.14 -0.19
C ILE A 146 -6.66 -13.38 1.12
N PHE A 147 -6.07 -13.85 2.22
CA PHE A 147 -6.12 -13.16 3.51
C PHE A 147 -5.58 -11.73 3.43
N LEU A 148 -4.40 -11.54 2.84
CA LEU A 148 -3.80 -10.22 2.63
C LEU A 148 -4.67 -9.34 1.72
N THR A 149 -5.23 -9.91 0.65
CA THR A 149 -6.13 -9.19 -0.26
C THR A 149 -7.42 -8.76 0.44
N MET A 150 -7.97 -9.61 1.32
CA MET A 150 -9.17 -9.30 2.10
C MET A 150 -8.91 -8.23 3.16
N MET A 151 -7.75 -8.24 3.81
CA MET A 151 -7.36 -7.17 4.74
C MET A 151 -7.22 -5.83 4.01
N LEU A 152 -6.61 -5.85 2.82
CA LEU A 152 -6.56 -4.69 1.94
C LEU A 152 -7.98 -4.24 1.53
N LEU A 153 -8.89 -5.16 1.21
CA LEU A 153 -10.28 -4.81 0.89
C LEU A 153 -11.02 -4.14 2.05
N VAL A 154 -10.83 -4.64 3.28
CA VAL A 154 -11.40 -4.01 4.49
C VAL A 154 -10.85 -2.60 4.67
N GLY A 155 -9.54 -2.42 4.47
CA GLY A 155 -8.91 -1.10 4.47
C GLY A 155 -9.49 -0.18 3.39
N PHE A 156 -9.70 -0.68 2.17
CA PHE A 156 -10.30 0.08 1.08
C PHE A 156 -11.71 0.58 1.42
N ILE A 157 -12.57 -0.30 1.95
CA ILE A 157 -13.92 0.07 2.38
C ILE A 157 -13.85 1.15 3.45
N THR A 158 -12.93 1.01 4.41
CA THR A 158 -12.70 2.02 5.45
C THR A 158 -12.28 3.36 4.82
N THR A 159 -11.37 3.36 3.84
CA THR A 159 -10.96 4.55 3.10
C THR A 159 -12.14 5.23 2.40
N LEU A 160 -13.07 4.46 1.82
CA LEU A 160 -14.26 5.03 1.17
C LEU A 160 -15.23 5.68 2.16
N THR A 161 -15.24 5.25 3.43
CA THR A 161 -16.07 5.88 4.47
C THR A 161 -15.49 7.19 5.01
N ILE A 162 -14.26 7.56 4.63
CA ILE A 162 -13.62 8.80 5.05
C ILE A 162 -14.35 9.98 4.40
N ASN A 163 -15.20 10.64 5.19
CA ASN A 163 -15.80 11.92 4.85
C ASN A 163 -14.98 13.03 5.52
N GLY A 164 -13.98 13.55 4.79
CA GLY A 164 -13.14 14.65 5.25
C GLY A 164 -13.46 15.93 4.51
N GLU A 165 -14.01 16.93 5.19
CA GLU A 165 -13.95 18.30 4.68
C GLU A 165 -12.53 18.83 4.90
N MET A 166 -11.81 19.14 3.82
CA MET A 166 -10.45 19.67 3.85
C MET A 166 -10.44 21.14 4.29
N LYS A 167 -10.62 21.38 5.60
CA LYS A 167 -10.90 22.70 6.19
C LYS A 167 -9.77 23.72 5.98
N ARG A 168 -8.50 23.28 5.94
CA ARG A 168 -7.34 24.16 5.66
C ARG A 168 -7.22 24.56 4.19
N TYR A 169 -7.54 23.66 3.25
CA TYR A 169 -7.56 23.98 1.83
C TYR A 169 -8.68 24.96 1.47
N LYS A 170 -9.88 24.80 2.05
CA LYS A 170 -10.99 25.75 1.90
C LYS A 170 -10.60 27.16 2.40
N ALA A 171 -9.97 27.24 3.58
CA ALA A 171 -9.51 28.51 4.14
C ALA A 171 -8.44 29.21 3.28
N SER A 172 -7.45 28.49 2.73
CA SER A 172 -6.44 29.11 1.84
C SER A 172 -7.00 29.55 0.49
N THR A 173 -8.13 29.01 0.04
CA THR A 173 -8.78 29.43 -1.21
C THR A 173 -9.67 30.66 -0.98
N GLU A 174 -10.33 30.79 0.18
CA GLU A 174 -11.12 31.97 0.54
C GLU A 174 -10.25 33.23 0.71
N VAL A 175 -9.04 33.13 1.29
CA VAL A 175 -8.16 34.31 1.44
C VAL A 175 -7.64 34.84 0.09
N VAL A 176 -7.65 34.02 -0.98
CA VAL A 176 -7.21 34.42 -2.33
C VAL A 176 -8.35 35.00 -3.17
N ASP A 177 -9.61 34.67 -2.87
CA ASP A 177 -10.79 35.24 -3.56
C ASP A 177 -11.24 36.59 -2.96
N ASP A 178 -10.76 36.92 -1.75
CA ASP A 178 -11.01 38.20 -1.05
C ASP A 178 -9.87 39.25 -1.24
N SER A 179 -8.85 38.97 -2.07
CA SER A 179 -7.69 39.86 -2.33
C SER A 179 -7.55 40.25 -3.79
#